data_AF-A0A1R0WCI9-F1
#
_entry.id   AF-A0A1R0WCI9-F1
#
_cell.length_a   1.000
_cell.length_b   1.000
_cell.length_c   1.000
_cell.angle_alpha   90.00
_cell.angle_beta   90.00
_cell.angle_gamma   90.00
#
_symmetry.space_group_name_H-M   'P 1'
#
loop_
_entity.id
_entity.type
_entity.pdbx_description
1 polymer ?
#
loop_
_entity_poly.entity_id
_entity_poly.type
_entity_poly.pdbx_seq_one_letter_code
_entity_poly.pdbx_strand_id
1 'polypeptide(L)'
;MPRPTPEQLARINKFTARELTEEEVYVFPNMMIDDQVTSYSSKLHPNLLRKFVKDANRGVGLLMNHNSRSLPVGRSFGADIREEFDEEYGYTQSVYGQFYIDLGRQTESGMSTDDLVKGIDAGTIFDTSIGFNAATWNCSLCNHDIRDYMNCSHYPGEQYEIKGDDGVFRTETCYVIAGEDGDGELLENSLVYAGACNRATIKNNFSRGESVSGESKGSKLHLVENFKNIPLNATITQYYTRDGSVLFTDSADRTNGAEYLKQRSESEVEFAKLQAMFSQVGVEITETQTPDELTAKVKEAFAAKDAQVGTLTADLESVRGELATAATNLEAEKQLSATKDVTIEELTRTNEELTEKAELANTYRQDLSEQALDLGVRAQGNAFNKTMYEKFLGTLSVAEIKEVIQGFEAEVNTRFAGARITDGSVGGEQRLNNGQPKSREDFETETEFRNFVADEATKYAKEQGVSITDATKLMFKKYSNADGSAE
;
A
#
# COMPACT_ATOMS: atom_id res chain seq x y z
N MET A 1 -27.61 23.59 -58.76
CA MET A 1 -26.59 24.07 -57.83
C MET A 1 -27.06 25.30 -57.06
N PRO A 2 -27.60 25.11 -55.85
CA PRO A 2 -27.73 26.14 -54.83
C PRO A 2 -26.51 27.06 -54.73
N ARG A 3 -26.74 28.37 -54.79
CA ARG A 3 -25.73 29.43 -54.61
C ARG A 3 -25.99 30.20 -53.31
N PRO A 4 -24.96 30.80 -52.69
CA PRO A 4 -25.16 31.62 -51.51
C PRO A 4 -25.94 32.90 -51.84
N THR A 5 -26.89 33.25 -50.97
CA THR A 5 -27.44 34.61 -50.87
C THR A 5 -26.34 35.62 -50.50
N PRO A 6 -26.53 36.92 -50.75
CA PRO A 6 -25.57 37.95 -50.33
C PRO A 6 -25.20 37.88 -48.85
N GLU A 7 -26.16 37.60 -47.97
CA GLU A 7 -25.93 37.45 -46.53
C GLU A 7 -25.13 36.19 -46.19
N GLN A 8 -25.40 35.08 -46.86
CA GLN A 8 -24.61 33.84 -46.69
C GLN A 8 -23.19 34.05 -47.20
N LEU A 9 -23.01 34.66 -48.38
CA LEU A 9 -21.70 34.92 -48.98
C LEU A 9 -20.86 35.86 -48.08
N ALA A 10 -21.47 36.89 -47.50
CA ALA A 10 -20.82 37.78 -46.54
C ALA A 10 -20.38 37.06 -45.26
N ARG A 11 -21.09 36.02 -44.81
CA ARG A 11 -20.67 35.17 -43.69
C ARG A 11 -19.52 34.26 -44.09
N ILE A 12 -19.61 33.63 -45.26
CA ILE A 12 -18.61 32.72 -45.81
C ILE A 12 -17.27 33.45 -45.99
N ASN A 13 -17.29 34.65 -46.55
CA ASN A 13 -16.10 35.47 -46.79
C ASN A 13 -15.37 35.92 -45.52
N LYS A 14 -15.95 35.73 -44.32
CA LYS A 14 -15.21 35.92 -43.05
C LYS A 14 -14.22 34.79 -42.76
N PHE A 15 -14.37 33.65 -43.41
CA PHE A 15 -13.51 32.47 -43.24
C PHE A 15 -12.39 32.38 -44.29
N THR A 16 -12.41 33.24 -45.30
CA THR A 16 -11.57 33.13 -46.50
C THR A 16 -10.50 34.22 -46.53
N ALA A 17 -9.34 33.93 -47.12
CA ALA A 17 -8.26 34.90 -47.26
C ALA A 17 -8.48 35.89 -48.42
N ARG A 18 -9.32 35.51 -49.39
CA ARG A 18 -9.81 36.37 -50.48
C ARG A 18 -11.33 36.30 -50.50
N GLU A 19 -11.97 37.32 -51.05
CA GLU A 19 -13.40 37.24 -51.33
C GLU A 19 -13.67 36.18 -52.41
N LEU A 20 -14.64 35.31 -52.12
CA LEU A 20 -15.25 34.38 -53.06
C LEU A 20 -16.49 35.03 -53.69
N THR A 21 -16.78 34.68 -54.94
CA THR A 21 -18.03 35.06 -55.62
C THR A 21 -19.12 34.00 -55.42
N GLU A 22 -20.37 34.34 -55.77
CA GLU A 22 -21.49 33.39 -55.68
C GLU A 22 -21.32 32.18 -56.61
N GLU A 23 -20.60 32.32 -57.72
CA GLU A 23 -20.32 31.23 -58.67
C GLU A 23 -19.25 30.26 -58.18
N GLU A 24 -18.40 30.68 -57.25
CA GLU A 24 -17.30 29.87 -56.71
C GLU A 24 -17.76 28.97 -55.55
N VAL A 25 -18.99 29.16 -55.08
CA VAL A 25 -19.45 28.59 -53.81
C VAL A 25 -20.77 27.85 -53.97
N TYR A 26 -20.79 26.59 -53.52
CA TYR A 26 -22.01 25.82 -53.34
C TYR A 26 -22.42 25.84 -51.87
N VAL A 27 -23.71 26.06 -51.57
CA VAL A 27 -24.23 26.03 -50.20
C VAL A 27 -25.40 25.07 -50.04
N PHE A 28 -25.47 24.39 -48.90
CA PHE A 28 -26.62 23.54 -48.57
C PHE A 28 -26.88 23.54 -47.06
N PRO A 29 -28.16 23.42 -46.64
CA PRO A 29 -28.50 23.21 -45.24
C PRO A 29 -28.40 21.72 -44.88
N ASN A 30 -28.08 21.45 -43.63
CA ASN A 30 -27.90 20.13 -43.09
C ASN A 30 -28.54 20.05 -41.69
N MET A 31 -29.31 18.99 -41.43
CA MET A 31 -29.63 18.62 -40.05
C MET A 31 -28.54 17.66 -39.59
N MET A 32 -27.70 18.12 -38.68
CA MET A 32 -26.45 17.43 -38.31
C MET A 32 -26.71 16.32 -37.30
N ILE A 33 -27.49 16.63 -36.26
CA ILE A 33 -27.79 15.73 -35.15
C ILE A 33 -28.94 16.29 -34.31
N ASP A 34 -29.60 15.45 -33.51
CA ASP A 34 -30.60 15.85 -32.52
C ASP A 34 -30.38 15.16 -31.16
N ASP A 35 -31.28 15.40 -30.21
CA ASP A 35 -31.28 14.82 -28.86
C ASP A 35 -31.95 13.44 -28.79
N GLN A 36 -32.20 12.80 -29.94
CA GLN A 36 -32.83 11.48 -29.98
C GLN A 36 -31.80 10.36 -29.79
N VAL A 37 -32.34 9.15 -29.57
CA VAL A 37 -31.52 7.95 -29.39
C VAL A 37 -30.80 7.63 -30.69
N THR A 38 -29.47 7.50 -30.61
CA THR A 38 -28.63 7.07 -31.73
C THR A 38 -28.60 5.56 -31.84
N SER A 39 -28.04 5.04 -32.94
CA SER A 39 -27.79 3.60 -33.14
C SER A 39 -26.86 2.95 -32.11
N TYR A 40 -26.22 3.75 -31.24
CA TYR A 40 -25.29 3.31 -30.20
C TYR A 40 -25.89 3.41 -28.79
N SER A 41 -27.23 3.41 -28.68
CA SER A 41 -27.94 3.55 -27.40
C SER A 41 -27.49 4.77 -26.60
N SER A 42 -27.14 5.87 -27.30
CA SER A 42 -26.73 7.13 -26.69
C SER A 42 -27.67 8.27 -27.09
N LYS A 43 -27.72 9.31 -26.25
CA LYS A 43 -28.43 10.56 -26.50
C LYS A 43 -27.49 11.73 -26.22
N LEU A 44 -27.53 12.74 -27.08
CA LEU A 44 -26.81 13.98 -26.82
C LEU A 44 -27.63 14.87 -25.91
N HIS A 45 -27.01 15.34 -24.84
CA HIS A 45 -27.68 16.26 -23.93
C HIS A 45 -27.85 17.64 -24.62
N PRO A 46 -28.98 18.35 -24.41
CA PRO A 46 -29.20 19.67 -25.01
C PRO A 46 -28.10 20.71 -24.71
N ASN A 47 -27.39 20.58 -23.59
CA ASN A 47 -26.25 21.44 -23.27
C ASN A 47 -25.13 21.28 -24.31
N LEU A 48 -24.82 20.04 -24.69
CA LEU A 48 -23.81 19.73 -25.70
C LEU A 48 -24.27 20.16 -27.11
N LEU A 49 -25.55 20.00 -27.45
CA LEU A 49 -26.10 20.52 -28.72
C LEU A 49 -25.89 22.03 -28.85
N ARG A 50 -26.10 22.80 -27.77
CA ARG A 50 -25.83 24.25 -27.77
C ARG A 50 -24.35 24.58 -27.96
N LYS A 51 -23.44 23.73 -27.49
CA LYS A 51 -22.01 23.84 -27.78
C LYS A 51 -21.73 23.56 -29.26
N PHE A 52 -22.36 22.55 -29.85
CA PHE A 52 -22.20 22.22 -31.27
C PHE A 52 -22.65 23.35 -32.20
N VAL A 53 -23.72 24.08 -31.87
CA VAL A 53 -24.11 25.29 -32.62
C VAL A 53 -22.99 26.33 -32.64
N LYS A 54 -22.30 26.55 -31.52
CA LYS A 54 -21.19 27.50 -31.44
C LYS A 54 -20.01 27.03 -32.29
N ASP A 55 -19.66 25.75 -32.20
CA ASP A 55 -18.58 25.16 -33.00
C ASP A 55 -18.89 25.21 -34.50
N ALA A 56 -20.10 24.84 -34.91
CA ALA A 56 -20.54 24.92 -36.30
C ALA A 56 -20.54 26.36 -36.82
N ASN A 57 -20.84 27.36 -35.98
CA ASN A 57 -20.72 28.77 -36.37
C ASN A 57 -19.27 29.29 -36.40
N ARG A 58 -18.35 28.69 -35.63
CA ARG A 58 -16.89 28.91 -35.76
C ARG A 58 -16.33 28.27 -37.05
N GLY A 59 -17.06 27.31 -37.61
CA GLY A 59 -16.80 26.68 -38.89
C GLY A 59 -16.01 25.40 -38.74
N VAL A 60 -16.72 24.29 -38.48
CA VAL A 60 -16.17 22.93 -38.50
C VAL A 60 -16.00 22.44 -39.94
N GLY A 61 -15.07 21.51 -40.14
CA GLY A 61 -14.82 20.93 -41.45
C GLY A 61 -15.95 20.01 -41.92
N LEU A 62 -16.28 20.08 -43.20
CA LEU A 62 -17.07 19.06 -43.90
C LEU A 62 -16.13 18.03 -44.51
N LEU A 63 -16.24 16.78 -44.13
CA LEU A 63 -15.45 15.68 -44.69
C LEU A 63 -16.28 14.86 -45.69
N MET A 64 -15.61 14.15 -46.61
CA MET A 64 -16.27 13.22 -47.54
C MET A 64 -16.71 11.92 -46.88
N ASN A 65 -16.14 11.59 -45.72
CA ASN A 65 -16.43 10.46 -44.86
C ASN A 65 -15.69 10.68 -43.52
N HIS A 66 -15.89 9.78 -42.55
CA HIS A 66 -15.25 9.79 -41.21
C HIS A 66 -13.72 9.59 -41.21
N ASN A 67 -13.04 9.84 -42.33
CA ASN A 67 -11.58 9.80 -42.39
C ASN A 67 -10.98 11.11 -41.88
N SER A 68 -10.66 11.17 -40.59
CA SER A 68 -9.99 12.30 -39.94
C SER A 68 -8.57 12.59 -40.45
N ARG A 69 -8.03 11.76 -41.37
CA ARG A 69 -6.75 12.00 -42.05
C ARG A 69 -6.90 12.76 -43.36
N SER A 70 -8.12 12.96 -43.86
CA SER A 70 -8.37 13.69 -45.10
C SER A 70 -8.71 15.15 -44.83
N LEU A 71 -8.31 16.02 -45.76
CA LEU A 71 -8.62 17.44 -45.68
C LEU A 71 -10.13 17.71 -45.92
N PRO A 72 -10.74 18.67 -45.21
CA PRO A 72 -12.13 19.05 -45.45
C PRO A 72 -12.39 19.53 -46.87
N VAL A 73 -13.58 19.21 -47.40
CA VAL A 73 -14.13 19.67 -48.69
C VAL A 73 -15.01 20.89 -48.58
N GLY A 74 -15.44 21.22 -47.36
CA GLY A 74 -16.24 22.39 -47.08
C GLY A 74 -16.13 22.80 -45.62
N ARG A 75 -16.92 23.80 -45.23
CA ARG A 75 -16.92 24.31 -43.86
C ARG A 75 -18.33 24.77 -43.45
N SER A 76 -18.66 24.58 -42.19
CA SER A 76 -19.97 24.97 -41.65
C SER A 76 -20.07 26.47 -41.38
N PHE A 77 -21.30 26.98 -41.35
CA PHE A 77 -21.65 28.33 -40.93
C PHE A 77 -23.16 28.42 -40.63
N GLY A 78 -23.58 29.50 -39.98
CA GLY A 78 -25.00 29.85 -39.85
C GLY A 78 -25.85 28.76 -39.19
N ALA A 79 -25.30 28.11 -38.17
CA ALA A 79 -25.94 27.02 -37.43
C ALA A 79 -26.90 27.55 -36.35
N ASP A 80 -27.96 26.79 -36.10
CA ASP A 80 -29.00 27.07 -35.12
C ASP A 80 -29.56 25.77 -34.52
N ILE A 81 -30.19 25.85 -33.34
CA ILE A 81 -31.02 24.77 -32.80
C ILE A 81 -32.47 25.07 -33.13
N ARG A 82 -33.19 24.04 -33.57
CA ARG A 82 -34.62 24.09 -33.81
C ARG A 82 -35.33 23.11 -32.91
N GLU A 83 -36.42 23.57 -32.33
CA GLU A 83 -37.38 22.71 -31.65
C GLU A 83 -38.39 22.24 -32.69
N GLU A 84 -38.45 20.93 -32.90
CA GLU A 84 -39.31 20.31 -33.91
C GLU A 84 -40.10 19.17 -33.27
N PHE A 85 -41.36 19.03 -33.66
CA PHE A 85 -42.17 17.87 -33.29
C PHE A 85 -42.04 16.81 -34.39
N ASP A 86 -41.74 15.59 -33.97
CA ASP A 86 -41.71 14.39 -34.79
C ASP A 86 -42.75 13.40 -34.26
N GLU A 87 -43.47 12.70 -35.14
CA GLU A 87 -44.54 11.79 -34.73
C GLU A 87 -44.01 10.55 -33.99
N GLU A 88 -42.79 10.09 -34.31
CA GLU A 88 -42.15 8.94 -33.68
C GLU A 88 -41.43 9.34 -32.39
N TYR A 89 -40.77 10.51 -32.40
CA TYR A 89 -39.84 10.92 -31.35
C TYR A 89 -40.36 12.03 -30.41
N GLY A 90 -41.51 12.64 -30.73
CA GLY A 90 -42.07 13.75 -29.97
C GLY A 90 -41.32 15.07 -30.18
N TYR A 91 -41.26 15.91 -29.14
CA TYR A 91 -40.50 17.16 -29.20
C TYR A 91 -39.01 16.87 -29.14
N THR A 92 -38.28 17.42 -30.12
CA THR A 92 -36.86 17.17 -30.34
C THR A 92 -36.10 18.48 -30.49
N GLN A 93 -34.85 18.51 -30.06
CA GLN A 93 -33.93 19.62 -30.33
C GLN A 93 -32.91 19.19 -31.37
N SER A 94 -32.98 19.79 -32.55
CA SER A 94 -32.13 19.43 -33.68
C SER A 94 -31.15 20.56 -34.01
N VAL A 95 -29.88 20.20 -34.19
CA VAL A 95 -28.82 21.12 -34.63
C VAL A 95 -28.83 21.17 -36.15
N TYR A 96 -29.19 22.33 -36.68
CA TYR A 96 -29.08 22.65 -38.09
C TYR A 96 -27.81 23.45 -38.34
N GLY A 97 -27.12 23.12 -39.42
CA GLY A 97 -25.96 23.85 -39.91
C GLY A 97 -26.10 24.12 -41.40
N GLN A 98 -25.46 25.17 -41.90
CA GLN A 98 -25.25 25.34 -43.33
C GLN A 98 -23.80 25.04 -43.64
N PHE A 99 -23.56 24.46 -44.81
CA PHE A 99 -22.21 24.16 -45.26
C PHE A 99 -21.97 24.82 -46.60
N TYR A 100 -20.74 25.28 -46.80
CA TYR A 100 -20.28 25.75 -48.09
C TYR A 100 -19.12 24.90 -48.61
N ILE A 101 -19.07 24.71 -49.92
CA ILE A 101 -18.00 24.03 -50.65
C ILE A 101 -17.43 25.00 -51.69
N ASP A 102 -16.11 25.15 -51.72
CA ASP A 102 -15.37 25.84 -52.77
C ASP A 102 -15.28 24.96 -54.02
N LEU A 103 -15.76 25.47 -55.15
CA LEU A 103 -15.88 24.74 -56.40
C LEU A 103 -14.55 24.69 -57.18
N GLY A 104 -14.38 23.67 -58.03
CA GLY A 104 -13.20 23.52 -58.89
C GLY A 104 -11.96 22.92 -58.20
N ARG A 105 -12.06 22.51 -56.93
CA ARG A 105 -10.93 21.94 -56.18
C ARG A 105 -10.86 20.42 -56.38
N GLN A 106 -9.66 19.90 -56.66
CA GLN A 106 -9.43 18.45 -56.63
C GLN A 106 -9.25 17.95 -55.20
N THR A 107 -9.90 16.83 -54.89
CA THR A 107 -9.75 16.15 -53.59
C THR A 107 -8.65 15.10 -53.65
N GLU A 108 -8.22 14.62 -52.48
CA GLU A 108 -7.21 13.54 -52.36
C GLU A 108 -7.64 12.23 -53.02
N SER A 109 -8.95 12.04 -53.25
CA SER A 109 -9.53 10.85 -53.87
C SER A 109 -9.49 10.86 -55.40
N GLY A 110 -9.03 11.96 -56.02
CA GLY A 110 -9.11 12.17 -57.47
C GLY A 110 -10.49 12.61 -57.97
N MET A 111 -11.45 12.81 -57.06
CA MET A 111 -12.75 13.44 -57.33
C MET A 111 -12.64 14.97 -57.18
N SER A 112 -13.38 15.72 -58.00
CA SER A 112 -13.50 17.18 -57.82
C SER A 112 -14.61 17.55 -56.83
N THR A 113 -14.54 18.73 -56.21
CA THR A 113 -15.64 19.26 -55.40
C THR A 113 -16.92 19.45 -56.23
N ASP A 114 -16.81 19.70 -57.53
CA ASP A 114 -17.94 19.74 -58.46
C ASP A 114 -18.64 18.38 -58.58
N ASP A 115 -17.90 17.27 -58.58
CA ASP A 115 -18.50 15.92 -58.64
C ASP A 115 -19.24 15.58 -57.34
N LEU A 116 -18.70 16.02 -56.20
CA LEU A 116 -19.37 15.91 -54.92
C LEU A 116 -20.70 16.68 -54.91
N VAL A 117 -20.67 17.92 -55.39
CA VAL A 117 -21.85 18.77 -55.51
C VAL A 117 -22.89 18.18 -56.44
N LYS A 118 -22.48 17.61 -57.58
CA LYS A 118 -23.40 16.86 -58.46
C LYS A 118 -24.05 15.69 -57.73
N GLY A 119 -23.32 14.97 -56.89
CA GLY A 119 -23.84 13.87 -56.08
C GLY A 119 -24.87 14.33 -55.03
N ILE A 120 -24.66 15.49 -54.42
CA ILE A 120 -25.61 16.11 -53.48
C ILE A 120 -26.88 16.57 -54.22
N ASP A 121 -26.72 17.31 -55.33
CA ASP A 121 -27.84 17.77 -56.16
C ASP A 121 -28.64 16.60 -56.75
N ALA A 122 -27.98 15.49 -57.08
CA ALA A 122 -28.62 14.25 -57.55
C ALA A 122 -29.29 13.44 -56.44
N GLY A 123 -29.07 13.77 -55.17
CA GLY A 123 -29.59 13.04 -54.02
C GLY A 123 -28.91 11.69 -53.76
N THR A 124 -27.80 11.39 -54.43
CA THR A 124 -27.00 10.18 -54.14
C THR A 124 -26.07 10.36 -52.95
N ILE A 125 -25.84 11.61 -52.54
CA ILE A 125 -25.15 11.99 -51.31
C ILE A 125 -26.16 12.81 -50.50
N PHE A 126 -26.76 12.19 -49.50
CA PHE A 126 -27.91 12.77 -48.81
C PHE A 126 -27.77 12.72 -47.29
N ASP A 127 -27.09 11.72 -46.71
CA ASP A 127 -26.94 11.62 -45.26
C ASP A 127 -25.64 12.22 -44.74
N THR A 128 -25.71 12.67 -43.49
CA THR A 128 -24.54 13.22 -42.80
C THR A 128 -24.41 12.69 -41.38
N SER A 129 -23.18 12.66 -40.90
CA SER A 129 -22.86 12.24 -39.54
C SER A 129 -21.87 13.21 -38.93
N ILE A 130 -21.72 13.15 -37.61
CA ILE A 130 -20.85 14.05 -36.86
C ILE A 130 -19.78 13.28 -36.11
N GLY A 131 -18.61 13.90 -36.01
CA GLY A 131 -17.54 13.51 -35.12
C GLY A 131 -17.51 14.50 -33.98
N PHE A 132 -17.59 14.01 -32.75
CA PHE A 132 -17.61 14.87 -31.57
C PHE A 132 -16.89 14.20 -30.41
N ASN A 133 -16.58 15.01 -29.40
CA ASN A 133 -16.20 14.52 -28.08
C ASN A 133 -17.10 15.15 -27.00
N ALA A 134 -17.15 14.50 -25.85
CA ALA A 134 -17.84 14.97 -24.67
C ALA A 134 -17.04 14.56 -23.43
N ALA A 135 -17.06 15.38 -22.38
CA ALA A 135 -16.41 15.07 -21.11
C ALA A 135 -17.21 14.02 -20.32
N THR A 136 -18.53 14.19 -20.25
CA THR A 136 -19.45 13.32 -19.50
C THR A 136 -20.19 12.32 -20.39
N TRP A 137 -20.35 11.09 -19.88
CA TRP A 137 -21.02 9.97 -20.54
C TRP A 137 -21.82 9.18 -19.49
N ASN A 138 -22.96 9.73 -19.08
CA ASN A 138 -23.70 9.25 -17.90
C ASN A 138 -24.76 8.21 -18.28
N CYS A 139 -25.04 7.26 -17.39
CA CYS A 139 -26.16 6.34 -17.52
C CYS A 139 -27.48 7.07 -17.30
N SER A 140 -28.46 6.89 -18.19
CA SER A 140 -29.79 7.50 -18.05
C SER A 140 -30.60 7.00 -16.85
N LEU A 141 -30.22 5.86 -16.25
CA LEU A 141 -30.96 5.23 -15.15
C LEU A 141 -30.38 5.56 -13.77
N CYS A 142 -29.05 5.51 -13.61
CA CYS A 142 -28.40 5.78 -12.31
C CYS A 142 -27.56 7.06 -12.26
N ASN A 143 -27.42 7.76 -13.39
CA ASN A 143 -26.68 9.02 -13.53
C ASN A 143 -25.18 8.99 -13.16
N HIS A 144 -24.60 7.81 -12.96
CA HIS A 144 -23.15 7.65 -12.89
C HIS A 144 -22.56 7.58 -14.30
N ASP A 145 -21.26 7.86 -14.41
CA ASP A 145 -20.54 7.60 -15.66
C ASP A 145 -20.70 6.13 -16.05
N ILE A 146 -21.15 5.86 -17.28
CA ILE A 146 -21.46 4.50 -17.76
C ILE A 146 -20.22 3.59 -17.72
N ARG A 147 -19.02 4.17 -17.71
CA ARG A 147 -17.73 3.45 -17.66
C ARG A 147 -17.32 3.10 -16.23
N ASP A 148 -17.95 3.70 -15.21
CA ASP A 148 -17.68 3.41 -13.81
C ASP A 148 -18.44 2.15 -13.36
N TYR A 149 -17.85 1.00 -13.66
CA TYR A 149 -18.45 -0.31 -13.37
C TYR A 149 -18.75 -0.56 -11.88
N MET A 150 -18.15 0.21 -10.96
CA MET A 150 -18.41 0.07 -9.52
C MET A 150 -19.73 0.73 -9.12
N ASN A 151 -20.11 1.83 -9.78
CA ASN A 151 -21.30 2.61 -9.47
C ASN A 151 -22.41 2.46 -10.52
N CYS A 152 -22.10 1.88 -11.69
CA CYS A 152 -23.05 1.60 -12.76
C CYS A 152 -22.92 0.15 -13.24
N SER A 153 -23.97 -0.64 -13.03
CA SER A 153 -24.09 -2.02 -13.55
C SER A 153 -24.92 -2.12 -14.83
N HIS A 154 -25.41 -0.99 -15.36
CA HIS A 154 -26.29 -0.97 -16.52
C HIS A 154 -25.51 -1.04 -17.84
N TYR A 155 -26.03 -1.79 -18.80
CA TYR A 155 -25.51 -1.89 -20.16
C TYR A 155 -26.37 -1.05 -21.10
N PRO A 156 -25.78 -0.17 -21.93
CA PRO A 156 -26.54 0.62 -22.89
C PRO A 156 -27.38 -0.24 -23.84
N GLY A 157 -28.65 0.11 -24.01
CA GLY A 157 -29.62 -0.62 -24.85
C GLY A 157 -30.41 -1.70 -24.11
N GLU A 158 -29.99 -2.12 -22.92
CA GLU A 158 -30.69 -3.11 -22.11
C GLU A 158 -31.81 -2.49 -21.27
N GLN A 159 -32.82 -3.29 -20.95
CA GLN A 159 -34.00 -2.89 -20.17
C GLN A 159 -33.88 -3.33 -18.71
N TYR A 160 -34.28 -2.46 -17.79
CA TYR A 160 -34.22 -2.68 -16.34
C TYR A 160 -35.53 -2.29 -15.67
N GLU A 161 -35.92 -3.02 -14.63
CA GLU A 161 -37.01 -2.60 -13.75
C GLU A 161 -36.49 -1.56 -12.75
N ILE A 162 -36.83 -0.30 -13.00
CA ILE A 162 -36.45 0.84 -12.17
C ILE A 162 -37.65 1.28 -11.34
N LYS A 163 -37.43 1.49 -10.04
CA LYS A 163 -38.44 2.05 -9.15
C LYS A 163 -38.41 3.58 -9.28
N GLY A 164 -39.48 4.15 -9.83
CA GLY A 164 -39.62 5.61 -9.88
C GLY A 164 -39.78 6.23 -8.50
N ASP A 165 -39.66 7.56 -8.43
CA ASP A 165 -39.82 8.34 -7.19
C ASP A 165 -41.20 8.16 -6.53
N ASP A 166 -42.21 7.80 -7.33
CA ASP A 166 -43.56 7.47 -6.89
C ASP A 166 -43.70 6.04 -6.33
N GLY A 167 -42.60 5.29 -6.31
CA GLY A 167 -42.53 3.93 -5.81
C GLY A 167 -43.02 2.85 -6.78
N VAL A 168 -43.40 3.22 -8.01
CA VAL A 168 -43.87 2.30 -9.04
C VAL A 168 -42.69 1.79 -9.86
N PHE A 169 -42.61 0.47 -10.05
CA PHE A 169 -41.62 -0.15 -10.92
C PHE A 169 -42.03 0.03 -12.39
N ARG A 170 -41.08 0.47 -13.21
CA ARG A 170 -41.22 0.64 -14.65
C ARG A 170 -40.05 -0.01 -15.34
N THR A 171 -40.31 -0.62 -16.49
CA THR A 171 -39.26 -1.10 -17.37
C THR A 171 -38.72 0.08 -18.17
N GLU A 172 -37.46 0.43 -17.96
CA GLU A 172 -36.79 1.52 -18.65
C GLU A 172 -35.51 1.02 -19.33
N THR A 173 -35.22 1.54 -20.52
CA THR A 173 -34.00 1.22 -21.28
C THR A 173 -32.86 2.11 -20.81
N CYS A 174 -31.69 1.52 -20.58
CA CYS A 174 -30.46 2.25 -20.30
C CYS A 174 -29.93 2.93 -21.58
N TYR A 175 -29.71 4.23 -21.52
CA TYR A 175 -29.03 5.00 -22.56
C TYR A 175 -27.80 5.72 -21.99
N VAL A 176 -26.84 6.01 -22.85
CA VAL A 176 -25.70 6.88 -22.50
C VAL A 176 -26.04 8.32 -22.83
N ILE A 177 -26.08 9.19 -21.82
CA ILE A 177 -26.28 10.63 -21.96
C ILE A 177 -24.92 11.31 -22.11
N ALA A 178 -24.64 11.84 -23.29
CA ALA A 178 -23.37 12.46 -23.61
C ALA A 178 -23.42 13.99 -23.39
N GLY A 179 -22.44 14.52 -22.64
CA GLY A 179 -22.20 15.95 -22.47
C GLY A 179 -23.25 16.69 -21.65
N GLU A 180 -23.68 16.10 -20.53
CA GLU A 180 -24.63 16.74 -19.61
C GLU A 180 -24.10 18.08 -19.08
N ASP A 181 -22.80 18.14 -18.77
CA ASP A 181 -22.08 19.36 -18.39
C ASP A 181 -21.94 20.39 -19.52
N GLY A 182 -22.21 19.99 -20.77
CA GLY A 182 -22.04 20.82 -21.96
C GLY A 182 -20.58 20.98 -22.40
N ASP A 183 -19.65 20.27 -21.77
CA ASP A 183 -18.23 20.28 -22.11
C ASP A 183 -17.92 19.22 -23.16
N GLY A 184 -17.44 19.69 -24.30
CA GLY A 184 -17.18 18.89 -25.49
C GLY A 184 -17.04 19.75 -26.73
N GLU A 185 -16.74 19.13 -27.86
CA GLU A 185 -16.57 19.81 -29.13
C GLU A 185 -17.17 19.02 -30.28
N LEU A 186 -17.86 19.74 -31.17
CA LEU A 186 -18.12 19.25 -32.51
C LEU A 186 -16.84 19.38 -33.32
N LEU A 187 -16.29 18.25 -33.76
CA LEU A 187 -15.00 18.19 -34.44
C LEU A 187 -15.16 18.32 -35.95
N GLU A 188 -16.17 17.64 -36.49
CA GLU A 188 -16.40 17.58 -37.93
C GLU A 188 -17.86 17.19 -38.26
N ASN A 189 -18.22 17.35 -39.52
CA ASN A 189 -19.41 16.74 -40.10
C ASN A 189 -19.01 16.03 -41.40
N SER A 190 -19.44 14.79 -41.57
CA SER A 190 -19.07 13.94 -42.69
C SER A 190 -20.27 13.63 -43.57
N LEU A 191 -20.03 13.54 -44.87
CA LEU A 191 -20.96 12.93 -45.83
C LEU A 191 -20.90 11.41 -45.66
N VAL A 192 -22.03 10.74 -45.45
CA VAL A 192 -22.10 9.31 -45.15
C VAL A 192 -23.31 8.66 -45.82
N TYR A 193 -23.32 7.33 -45.89
CA TYR A 193 -24.46 6.59 -46.43
C TYR A 193 -25.59 6.34 -45.41
N ALA A 194 -25.31 6.55 -44.12
CA ALA A 194 -26.26 6.42 -43.02
C ALA A 194 -25.96 7.49 -41.96
N GLY A 195 -26.96 8.32 -41.66
CA GLY A 195 -26.78 9.50 -40.80
C GLY A 195 -26.43 9.22 -39.34
N ALA A 196 -25.96 10.25 -38.61
CA ALA A 196 -25.65 10.15 -37.17
C ALA A 196 -26.87 9.83 -36.29
N CYS A 197 -28.04 10.26 -36.72
CA CYS A 197 -29.34 9.79 -36.24
C CYS A 197 -30.28 9.63 -37.43
N ASN A 198 -31.46 9.04 -37.22
CA ASN A 198 -32.42 8.75 -38.30
C ASN A 198 -32.84 9.99 -39.11
N ARG A 199 -32.78 11.17 -38.50
CA ARG A 199 -33.17 12.43 -39.13
C ARG A 199 -31.97 13.20 -39.73
N ALA A 200 -30.74 12.79 -39.44
CA ALA A 200 -29.52 13.52 -39.81
C ALA A 200 -29.26 13.42 -41.32
N THR A 201 -29.46 14.52 -42.04
CA THR A 201 -29.54 14.52 -43.50
C THR A 201 -29.39 15.92 -44.10
N ILE A 202 -28.89 16.00 -45.33
CA ILE A 202 -28.87 17.20 -46.16
C ILE A 202 -30.32 17.58 -46.49
N LYS A 203 -30.73 18.78 -46.10
CA LYS A 203 -32.08 19.29 -46.40
C LYS A 203 -32.05 19.97 -47.76
N ASN A 204 -32.90 19.57 -48.71
CA ASN A 204 -33.06 20.26 -49.99
C ASN A 204 -34.54 20.56 -50.28
N ASN A 205 -34.83 21.47 -51.22
CA ASN A 205 -36.22 21.83 -51.58
C ASN A 205 -37.02 20.66 -52.20
N PHE A 206 -36.35 19.57 -52.58
CA PHE A 206 -36.95 18.33 -53.06
C PHE A 206 -37.09 17.26 -51.97
N SER A 207 -36.64 17.51 -50.73
CA SER A 207 -36.93 16.71 -49.54
C SER A 207 -38.42 16.78 -49.13
N ARG A 208 -39.30 17.13 -50.08
CA ARG A 208 -40.75 17.12 -49.92
C ARG A 208 -41.23 15.68 -49.98
N GLY A 209 -41.29 15.05 -48.81
CA GLY A 209 -41.94 13.77 -48.61
C GLY A 209 -40.94 12.77 -48.07
N GLU A 210 -40.82 12.77 -46.73
CA GLU A 210 -40.02 11.85 -45.95
C GLU A 210 -38.52 11.89 -46.32
N SER A 211 -37.62 11.71 -45.35
CA SER A 211 -36.29 11.22 -45.70
C SER A 211 -36.49 9.84 -46.37
N VAL A 212 -35.43 9.16 -46.78
CA VAL A 212 -35.53 7.69 -46.95
C VAL A 212 -36.03 7.01 -45.64
N SER A 213 -36.20 7.78 -44.55
CA SER A 213 -37.08 7.51 -43.40
C SER A 213 -38.53 7.08 -43.71
N GLY A 214 -39.04 7.28 -44.93
CA GLY A 214 -40.32 6.70 -45.37
C GLY A 214 -40.28 5.17 -45.43
N GLU A 215 -39.09 4.57 -45.52
CA GLU A 215 -38.87 3.25 -44.98
C GLU A 215 -38.69 3.39 -43.46
N SER A 216 -39.72 3.02 -42.70
CA SER A 216 -39.79 3.00 -41.23
C SER A 216 -38.77 2.09 -40.55
N LYS A 217 -37.67 1.77 -41.23
CA LYS A 217 -36.57 0.93 -40.78
C LYS A 217 -35.32 1.72 -41.07
N GLY A 218 -34.79 2.39 -40.05
CA GLY A 218 -33.42 2.91 -40.10
C GLY A 218 -32.42 1.83 -40.53
N SER A 219 -31.15 2.22 -40.68
CA SER A 219 -30.06 1.27 -40.95
C SER A 219 -30.23 -0.01 -40.12
N LYS A 220 -30.44 -1.16 -40.80
CA LYS A 220 -30.50 -2.48 -40.14
C LYS A 220 -29.13 -2.92 -39.61
N LEU A 221 -28.09 -2.12 -39.78
CA LEU A 221 -26.74 -2.43 -39.33
C LEU A 221 -26.58 -1.98 -37.88
N HIS A 222 -26.42 -2.96 -37.00
CA HIS A 222 -26.13 -2.80 -35.58
C HIS A 222 -24.69 -3.19 -35.30
N LEU A 223 -24.00 -2.50 -34.40
CA LEU A 223 -22.61 -2.85 -34.05
C LEU A 223 -22.55 -4.24 -33.38
N VAL A 224 -21.58 -5.05 -33.79
CA VAL A 224 -21.26 -6.32 -33.14
C VAL A 224 -20.14 -6.09 -32.14
N GLU A 225 -20.51 -6.08 -30.86
CA GLU A 225 -19.55 -5.96 -29.75
C GLU A 225 -18.95 -7.33 -29.40
N ASN A 226 -19.78 -8.38 -29.41
CA ASN A 226 -19.38 -9.74 -29.09
C ASN A 226 -20.12 -10.75 -29.96
N PHE A 227 -19.39 -11.52 -30.76
CA PHE A 227 -19.93 -12.60 -31.59
C PHE A 227 -20.78 -13.61 -30.83
N LYS A 228 -20.44 -13.88 -29.56
CA LYS A 228 -21.17 -14.85 -28.74
C LYS A 228 -22.58 -14.40 -28.41
N ASN A 229 -22.86 -13.11 -28.54
CA ASN A 229 -24.19 -12.54 -28.30
C ASN A 229 -24.96 -12.30 -29.61
N ILE A 230 -24.49 -12.80 -30.75
CA ILE A 230 -25.19 -12.62 -32.03
C ILE A 230 -25.95 -13.91 -32.38
N PRO A 231 -27.25 -13.81 -32.77
CA PRO A 231 -28.01 -14.97 -33.25
C PRO A 231 -27.34 -15.62 -34.47
N LEU A 232 -27.38 -16.96 -34.54
CA LEU A 232 -26.72 -17.70 -35.62
C LEU A 232 -27.30 -17.41 -37.02
N ASN A 233 -28.55 -16.96 -37.08
CA ASN A 233 -29.23 -16.59 -38.32
C ASN A 233 -29.00 -15.12 -38.73
N ALA A 234 -28.29 -14.33 -37.93
CA ALA A 234 -27.96 -12.95 -38.26
C ALA A 234 -26.72 -12.91 -39.17
N THR A 235 -26.72 -11.99 -40.13
CA THR A 235 -25.58 -11.72 -41.00
C THR A 235 -24.61 -10.83 -40.25
N ILE A 236 -23.30 -11.15 -40.28
CA ILE A 236 -22.25 -10.28 -39.76
C ILE A 236 -21.43 -9.73 -40.94
N THR A 237 -21.36 -8.40 -41.02
CA THR A 237 -20.56 -7.66 -42.01
C THR A 237 -19.33 -7.09 -41.32
N GLN A 238 -18.14 -7.42 -41.80
CA GLN A 238 -16.87 -6.97 -41.22
C GLN A 238 -16.15 -6.01 -42.17
N TYR A 239 -15.73 -4.86 -41.63
CA TYR A 239 -14.91 -3.87 -42.32
C TYR A 239 -13.52 -3.85 -41.68
N TYR A 240 -12.48 -4.18 -42.45
CA TYR A 240 -11.11 -4.14 -41.97
C TYR A 240 -10.54 -2.72 -42.02
N THR A 241 -9.78 -2.38 -40.99
CA THR A 241 -8.91 -1.21 -40.91
C THR A 241 -7.51 -1.67 -40.51
N ARG A 242 -6.49 -0.83 -40.70
CA ARG A 242 -5.10 -1.17 -40.31
C ARG A 242 -5.00 -1.51 -38.81
N ASP A 243 -5.83 -0.88 -37.98
CA ASP A 243 -5.74 -0.93 -36.52
C ASP A 243 -6.83 -1.82 -35.89
N GLY A 244 -7.59 -2.59 -36.70
CA GLY A 244 -8.65 -3.48 -36.22
C GLY A 244 -9.79 -3.63 -37.23
N SER A 245 -10.88 -4.27 -36.85
CA SER A 245 -12.09 -4.37 -37.69
C SER A 245 -13.32 -3.86 -36.97
N VAL A 246 -14.19 -3.18 -37.71
CA VAL A 246 -15.54 -2.82 -37.24
C VAL A 246 -16.51 -3.84 -37.81
N LEU A 247 -17.36 -4.40 -36.95
CA LEU A 247 -18.33 -5.41 -37.35
C LEU A 247 -19.74 -4.89 -37.13
N PHE A 248 -20.60 -5.14 -38.11
CA PHE A 248 -22.02 -4.86 -38.05
C PHE A 248 -22.82 -6.14 -38.22
N THR A 249 -24.05 -6.16 -37.73
CA THR A 249 -25.01 -7.23 -37.95
C THR A 249 -26.34 -6.67 -38.41
N ASP A 250 -27.09 -7.45 -39.19
CA ASP A 250 -28.42 -7.08 -39.70
C ASP A 250 -29.56 -7.24 -38.67
N SER A 251 -29.24 -7.65 -37.44
CA SER A 251 -30.20 -7.89 -36.36
C SER A 251 -29.88 -7.12 -35.08
N ALA A 252 -30.92 -6.54 -34.47
CA ALA A 252 -30.85 -5.92 -33.15
C ALA A 252 -30.84 -6.98 -32.02
N ASP A 253 -31.30 -8.20 -32.30
CA ASP A 253 -31.43 -9.25 -31.29
C ASP A 253 -30.07 -9.65 -30.73
N ARG A 254 -30.01 -9.90 -29.42
CA ARG A 254 -28.81 -10.40 -28.74
C ARG A 254 -29.12 -11.72 -28.05
N THR A 255 -28.20 -12.67 -28.18
CA THR A 255 -28.21 -13.90 -27.40
C THR A 255 -27.40 -13.67 -26.12
N ASN A 256 -27.72 -14.41 -25.06
CA ASN A 256 -26.94 -14.37 -23.81
C ASN A 256 -25.77 -15.37 -23.85
N GLY A 257 -25.17 -15.60 -25.03
CA GLY A 257 -24.17 -16.63 -25.20
C GLY A 257 -22.87 -16.35 -24.43
N ALA A 258 -22.46 -15.08 -24.34
CA ALA A 258 -21.31 -14.69 -23.52
C ALA A 258 -21.58 -14.89 -22.02
N GLU A 259 -22.77 -14.50 -21.55
CA GLU A 259 -23.20 -14.68 -20.16
C GLU A 259 -23.28 -16.17 -19.80
N TYR A 260 -23.85 -17.00 -20.67
CA TYR A 260 -23.90 -18.45 -20.52
C TYR A 260 -22.50 -19.07 -20.43
N LEU A 261 -21.56 -18.65 -21.29
CA LEU A 261 -20.19 -19.14 -21.25
C LEU A 261 -19.45 -18.69 -19.98
N LYS A 262 -19.72 -17.48 -19.48
CA LYS A 262 -19.18 -16.99 -18.23
C LYS A 262 -19.69 -17.80 -17.04
N GLN A 263 -21.01 -18.00 -16.94
CA GLN A 263 -21.63 -18.83 -15.90
C GLN A 263 -21.13 -20.27 -15.94
N ARG A 264 -20.94 -20.82 -17.15
CA ARG A 264 -20.36 -22.14 -17.33
C ARG A 264 -18.91 -22.20 -16.85
N SER A 265 -18.09 -21.19 -17.19
CA SER A 265 -16.71 -21.09 -16.69
C SER A 265 -16.66 -20.98 -15.16
N GLU A 266 -17.56 -20.21 -14.55
CA GLU A 266 -17.67 -20.11 -13.08
C GLU A 266 -18.07 -21.47 -12.48
N SER A 267 -19.03 -22.17 -13.09
CA SER A 267 -19.46 -23.50 -12.67
C SER A 267 -18.34 -24.55 -12.80
N GLU A 268 -17.55 -24.51 -13.87
CA GLU A 268 -16.38 -25.37 -14.05
C GLU A 268 -15.29 -25.08 -12.98
N VAL A 269 -15.09 -23.80 -12.61
CA VAL A 269 -14.18 -23.41 -11.52
C VAL A 269 -14.69 -23.90 -10.17
N GLU A 270 -15.98 -23.76 -9.87
CA GLU A 270 -16.58 -24.28 -8.63
C GLU A 270 -16.52 -25.81 -8.57
N PHE A 271 -16.75 -26.50 -9.70
CA PHE A 271 -16.59 -27.95 -9.79
C PHE A 271 -15.14 -28.37 -9.51
N ALA A 272 -14.14 -27.66 -10.05
CA ALA A 272 -12.73 -27.92 -9.77
C ALA A 272 -12.38 -27.68 -8.28
N LYS A 273 -12.93 -26.64 -7.64
CA LYS A 273 -12.77 -26.41 -6.19
C LYS A 273 -13.39 -27.54 -5.37
N LEU A 274 -14.59 -27.97 -5.71
CA LEU A 274 -15.24 -29.11 -5.06
C LEU A 274 -14.39 -30.37 -5.23
N GLN A 275 -13.93 -30.67 -6.44
CA GLN A 275 -13.05 -31.81 -6.70
C GLN A 275 -11.78 -31.78 -5.83
N ALA A 276 -11.16 -30.60 -5.68
CA ALA A 276 -10.00 -30.42 -4.81
C ALA A 276 -10.34 -30.64 -3.32
N MET A 277 -11.49 -30.13 -2.84
CA MET A 277 -11.94 -30.34 -1.45
C MET A 277 -12.20 -31.82 -1.15
N PHE A 278 -12.90 -32.53 -2.03
CA PHE A 278 -13.19 -33.95 -1.83
C PHE A 278 -11.94 -34.82 -1.97
N SER A 279 -10.98 -34.44 -2.83
CA SER A 279 -9.69 -35.12 -2.92
C SER A 279 -8.90 -35.09 -1.61
N GLN A 280 -8.98 -34.01 -0.82
CA GLN A 280 -8.34 -33.94 0.50
C GLN A 280 -8.85 -35.00 1.49
N VAL A 281 -10.10 -35.43 1.33
CA VAL A 281 -10.70 -36.51 2.14
C VAL A 281 -10.64 -37.87 1.44
N GLY A 282 -9.91 -37.99 0.32
CA GLY A 282 -9.72 -39.24 -0.42
C GLY A 282 -10.90 -39.62 -1.33
N VAL A 283 -11.78 -38.67 -1.65
CA VAL A 283 -12.93 -38.89 -2.53
C VAL A 283 -12.67 -38.26 -3.89
N GLU A 284 -12.61 -39.07 -4.93
CA GLU A 284 -12.58 -38.58 -6.32
C GLU A 284 -13.99 -38.39 -6.87
N ILE A 285 -14.26 -37.15 -7.29
CA ILE A 285 -15.51 -36.76 -7.95
C ILE A 285 -15.32 -36.61 -9.45
N THR A 286 -16.32 -37.06 -10.23
CA THR A 286 -16.41 -36.92 -11.68
C THR A 286 -17.79 -36.38 -12.07
N GLU A 287 -17.89 -35.74 -13.23
CA GLU A 287 -19.12 -35.06 -13.70
C GLU A 287 -20.33 -35.99 -13.89
N THR A 288 -20.10 -37.30 -14.00
CA THR A 288 -21.12 -38.31 -14.31
C THR A 288 -21.70 -39.02 -13.10
N GLN A 289 -21.25 -38.69 -11.88
CA GLN A 289 -21.71 -39.39 -10.67
C GLN A 289 -23.09 -38.94 -10.24
N THR A 290 -23.89 -39.92 -9.82
CA THR A 290 -25.18 -39.66 -9.21
C THR A 290 -25.02 -39.20 -7.74
N PRO A 291 -26.00 -38.47 -7.18
CA PRO A 291 -25.99 -38.09 -5.77
C PRO A 291 -25.81 -39.27 -4.82
N ASP A 292 -26.38 -40.43 -5.14
CA ASP A 292 -26.29 -41.64 -4.32
C ASP A 292 -24.88 -42.25 -4.35
N GLU A 293 -24.23 -42.29 -5.51
CA GLU A 293 -22.85 -42.76 -5.66
C GLU A 293 -21.86 -41.85 -4.92
N LEU A 294 -22.07 -40.54 -4.99
CA LEU A 294 -21.25 -39.57 -4.26
C LEU A 294 -21.45 -39.74 -2.75
N THR A 295 -22.70 -39.87 -2.30
CA THR A 295 -23.03 -40.10 -0.88
C THR A 295 -22.38 -41.38 -0.36
N ALA A 296 -22.39 -42.47 -1.15
CA ALA A 296 -21.75 -43.72 -0.78
C ALA A 296 -20.22 -43.58 -0.63
N LYS A 297 -19.55 -42.97 -1.61
CA LYS A 297 -18.09 -42.73 -1.56
C LYS A 297 -17.68 -41.85 -0.38
N VAL A 298 -18.45 -40.79 -0.12
CA VAL A 298 -18.21 -39.90 1.02
C VAL A 298 -18.37 -40.69 2.32
N LYS A 299 -19.44 -41.47 2.47
CA LYS A 299 -19.66 -42.28 3.67
C LYS A 299 -18.53 -43.29 3.91
N GLU A 300 -18.02 -43.93 2.86
CA GLU A 300 -16.88 -44.84 2.95
C GLU A 300 -15.60 -44.12 3.39
N ALA A 301 -15.30 -42.97 2.79
CA ALA A 301 -14.14 -42.17 3.14
C ALA A 301 -14.21 -41.66 4.60
N PHE A 302 -15.37 -41.20 5.04
CA PHE A 302 -15.58 -40.78 6.43
C PHE A 302 -15.42 -41.95 7.41
N ALA A 303 -15.96 -43.14 7.09
CA ALA A 303 -15.77 -44.32 7.93
C ALA A 303 -14.28 -44.74 8.03
N ALA A 304 -13.53 -44.65 6.92
CA ALA A 304 -12.09 -44.90 6.92
C ALA A 304 -11.31 -43.86 7.75
N LYS A 305 -11.70 -42.59 7.69
CA LYS A 305 -11.12 -41.52 8.51
C LYS A 305 -11.46 -41.66 9.98
N ASP A 306 -12.69 -42.03 10.32
CA ASP A 306 -13.10 -42.31 11.71
C ASP A 306 -12.28 -43.47 12.31
N ALA A 307 -12.05 -44.53 11.53
CA ALA A 307 -11.16 -45.62 11.94
C ALA A 307 -9.71 -45.13 12.16
N GLN A 308 -9.20 -44.29 11.27
CA GLN A 308 -7.87 -43.67 11.41
C GLN A 308 -7.76 -42.78 12.66
N VAL A 309 -8.80 -41.99 12.96
CA VAL A 309 -8.88 -41.18 14.18
C VAL A 309 -8.88 -42.05 15.43
N GLY A 310 -9.59 -43.18 15.40
CA GLY A 310 -9.56 -44.17 16.49
C GLY A 310 -8.15 -44.66 16.79
N THR A 311 -7.39 -45.06 15.75
CA THR A 311 -5.99 -45.49 15.90
C THR A 311 -5.10 -44.37 16.43
N LEU A 312 -5.17 -43.17 15.84
CA LEU A 312 -4.36 -42.03 16.27
C LEU A 312 -4.67 -41.61 17.72
N THR A 313 -5.93 -41.74 18.14
CA THR A 313 -6.33 -41.46 19.53
C THR A 313 -5.67 -42.44 20.49
N ALA A 314 -5.65 -43.74 20.16
CA ALA A 314 -4.96 -44.75 20.95
C ALA A 314 -3.44 -44.52 21.01
N ASP A 315 -2.82 -44.16 19.87
CA ASP A 315 -1.40 -43.80 19.82
C ASP A 315 -1.10 -42.57 20.69
N LEU A 316 -1.95 -41.54 20.64
CA LEU A 316 -1.81 -40.31 21.43
C LEU A 316 -1.93 -40.61 22.93
N GLU A 317 -2.85 -41.48 23.33
CA GLU A 317 -2.95 -41.97 24.72
C GLU A 317 -1.68 -42.70 25.16
N SER A 318 -1.11 -43.55 24.29
CA SER A 318 0.18 -44.22 24.54
C SER A 318 1.32 -43.21 24.74
N VAL A 319 1.47 -42.27 23.81
CA VAL A 319 2.50 -41.21 23.87
C VAL A 319 2.31 -40.32 25.10
N ARG A 320 1.08 -40.01 25.50
CA ARG A 320 0.80 -39.28 26.75
C ARG A 320 1.28 -40.05 27.97
N GLY A 321 1.09 -41.38 28.00
CA GLY A 321 1.60 -42.24 29.07
C GLY A 321 3.14 -42.21 29.16
N GLU A 322 3.82 -42.31 28.01
CA GLU A 322 5.27 -42.19 27.93
C GLU A 322 5.76 -40.80 28.38
N LEU A 323 5.11 -39.73 27.92
CA LEU A 323 5.43 -38.35 28.29
C LEU A 323 5.25 -38.10 29.79
N ALA A 324 4.18 -38.62 30.40
CA ALA A 324 3.97 -38.51 31.84
C ALA A 324 5.08 -39.21 32.64
N THR A 325 5.54 -40.36 32.15
CA THR A 325 6.70 -41.08 32.72
C THR A 325 7.97 -40.24 32.58
N ALA A 326 8.25 -39.71 31.39
CA ALA A 326 9.40 -38.86 31.13
C ALA A 326 9.40 -37.57 31.98
N ALA A 327 8.24 -36.92 32.14
CA ALA A 327 8.09 -35.73 32.98
C ALA A 327 8.40 -36.03 34.45
N THR A 328 7.94 -37.19 34.96
CA THR A 328 8.26 -37.65 36.32
C THR A 328 9.76 -37.85 36.49
N ASN A 329 10.42 -38.49 35.52
CA ASN A 329 11.87 -38.69 35.54
C ASN A 329 12.64 -37.36 35.48
N LEU A 330 12.21 -36.42 34.63
CA LEU A 330 12.83 -35.10 34.51
C LEU A 330 12.72 -34.31 35.82
N GLU A 331 11.58 -34.37 36.50
CA GLU A 331 11.41 -33.70 37.79
C GLU A 331 12.34 -34.30 38.85
N ALA A 332 12.50 -35.62 38.87
CA ALA A 332 13.48 -36.27 39.73
C ALA A 332 14.92 -35.84 39.40
N GLU A 333 15.28 -35.71 38.12
CA GLU A 333 16.59 -35.19 37.70
C GLU A 333 16.80 -33.73 38.06
N LYS A 334 15.77 -32.87 37.94
CA LYS A 334 15.85 -31.46 38.37
C LYS A 334 16.08 -31.33 39.86
N GLN A 335 15.36 -32.11 40.68
CA GLN A 335 15.57 -32.13 42.13
C GLN A 335 17.00 -32.58 42.46
N LEU A 336 17.51 -33.59 41.75
CA LEU A 336 18.90 -34.02 41.89
C LEU A 336 19.89 -32.92 41.48
N SER A 337 19.63 -32.21 40.38
CA SER A 337 20.47 -31.10 39.91
C SER A 337 20.48 -29.95 40.92
N ALA A 338 19.32 -29.52 41.41
CA ALA A 338 19.22 -28.46 42.42
C ALA A 338 19.99 -28.82 43.70
N THR A 339 19.94 -30.08 44.11
CA THR A 339 20.73 -30.58 45.25
C THR A 339 22.23 -30.46 44.98
N LYS A 340 22.67 -30.77 43.75
CA LYS A 340 24.07 -30.62 43.33
C LYS A 340 24.48 -29.15 43.25
N ASP A 341 23.62 -28.26 42.78
CA ASP A 341 23.91 -26.81 42.67
C ASP A 341 24.12 -26.19 44.05
N VAL A 342 23.28 -26.52 45.04
CA VAL A 342 23.48 -26.11 46.45
C VAL A 342 24.83 -26.59 46.98
N THR A 343 25.21 -27.83 46.65
CA THR A 343 26.51 -28.39 47.05
C THR A 343 27.67 -27.63 46.39
N ILE A 344 27.52 -27.27 45.10
CA ILE A 344 28.53 -26.52 44.35
C ILE A 344 28.68 -25.10 44.91
N GLU A 345 27.58 -24.42 45.25
CA GLU A 345 27.62 -23.09 45.87
C GLU A 345 28.32 -23.13 47.23
N GLU A 346 28.01 -24.13 48.06
CA GLU A 346 28.66 -24.29 49.37
C GLU A 346 30.15 -24.56 49.23
N LEU A 347 30.55 -25.42 48.29
CA LEU A 347 31.96 -25.68 47.99
C LEU A 347 32.65 -24.44 47.42
N THR A 348 32.00 -23.68 46.53
CA THR A 348 32.54 -22.45 45.96
C THR A 348 32.79 -21.40 47.03
N ARG A 349 31.80 -21.12 47.91
CA ARG A 349 31.95 -20.21 49.04
C ARG A 349 33.09 -20.62 49.96
N THR A 350 33.17 -21.91 50.29
CA THR A 350 34.26 -22.43 51.13
C THR A 350 35.61 -22.19 50.48
N ASN A 351 35.71 -22.34 49.15
CA ASN A 351 36.94 -22.12 48.41
C ASN A 351 37.32 -20.63 48.33
N GLU A 352 36.34 -19.74 48.17
CA GLU A 352 36.54 -18.28 48.23
C GLU A 352 37.03 -17.85 49.60
N GLU A 353 36.39 -18.29 50.68
CA GLU A 353 36.84 -18.01 52.05
C GLU A 353 38.27 -18.50 52.31
N LEU A 354 38.62 -19.68 51.80
CA LEU A 354 39.99 -20.21 51.91
C LEU A 354 40.98 -19.38 51.10
N THR A 355 40.57 -18.85 49.94
CA THR A 355 41.39 -17.99 49.08
C THR A 355 41.64 -16.63 49.76
N GLU A 356 40.61 -15.99 50.29
CA GLU A 356 40.75 -14.73 51.04
C GLU A 356 41.65 -14.90 52.27
N LYS A 357 41.49 -16.00 53.01
CA LYS A 357 42.38 -16.32 54.15
C LYS A 357 43.83 -16.53 53.71
N ALA A 358 44.06 -17.10 52.53
CA ALA A 358 45.40 -17.26 51.97
C ALA A 358 46.01 -15.92 51.55
N GLU A 359 45.23 -15.02 50.95
CA GLU A 359 45.68 -13.66 50.61
C GLU A 359 46.02 -12.84 51.85
N LEU A 360 45.15 -12.85 52.87
CA LEU A 360 45.40 -12.16 54.13
C LEU A 360 46.66 -12.69 54.83
N ALA A 361 46.88 -14.01 54.80
CA ALA A 361 48.10 -14.61 55.34
C ALA A 361 49.36 -14.12 54.59
N ASN A 362 49.27 -13.90 53.28
CA ASN A 362 50.37 -13.34 52.47
C ASN A 362 50.62 -11.87 52.80
N THR A 363 49.58 -11.03 52.90
CA THR A 363 49.73 -9.62 53.28
C THR A 363 50.28 -9.48 54.70
N TYR A 364 49.76 -10.25 55.65
CA TYR A 364 50.25 -10.24 57.03
C TYR A 364 51.74 -10.61 57.11
N ARG A 365 52.17 -11.57 56.30
CA ARG A 365 53.60 -11.93 56.16
C ARG A 365 54.42 -10.79 55.56
N GLN A 366 53.89 -10.08 54.58
CA GLN A 366 54.54 -8.92 53.96
C GLN A 366 54.69 -7.76 54.95
N ASP A 367 53.63 -7.41 55.69
CA ASP A 367 53.65 -6.34 56.69
C ASP A 367 54.69 -6.62 57.79
N LEU A 368 54.75 -7.87 58.28
CA LEU A 368 55.76 -8.28 59.24
C LEU A 368 57.17 -8.19 58.65
N SER A 369 57.33 -8.54 57.37
CA SER A 369 58.62 -8.41 56.69
C SER A 369 59.03 -6.94 56.59
N GLU A 370 58.11 -6.04 56.22
CA GLU A 370 58.37 -4.61 56.12
C GLU A 370 58.67 -3.99 57.49
N GLN A 371 57.92 -4.38 58.53
CA GLN A 371 58.18 -3.99 59.92
C GLN A 371 59.60 -4.42 60.35
N ALA A 372 60.01 -5.66 60.04
CA ALA A 372 61.35 -6.13 60.33
C ALA A 372 62.42 -5.31 59.61
N LEU A 373 62.18 -4.95 58.34
CA LEU A 373 63.10 -4.12 57.55
C LEU A 373 63.23 -2.71 58.12
N ASP A 374 62.13 -2.07 58.47
CA ASP A 374 62.14 -0.70 58.98
C ASP A 374 62.75 -0.63 60.39
N LEU A 375 62.50 -1.64 61.23
CA LEU A 375 63.21 -1.78 62.50
C LEU A 375 64.69 -2.05 62.30
N GLY A 376 65.07 -2.85 61.30
CA GLY A 376 66.47 -3.05 60.92
C GLY A 376 67.15 -1.74 60.50
N VAL A 377 66.48 -0.92 59.67
CA VAL A 377 66.95 0.43 59.31
C VAL A 377 67.04 1.32 60.54
N ARG A 378 66.07 1.26 61.46
CA ARG A 378 66.09 2.07 62.69
C ARG A 378 67.20 1.65 63.65
N ALA A 379 67.44 0.35 63.76
CA ALA A 379 68.48 -0.21 64.61
C ALA A 379 69.88 0.16 64.09
N GLN A 380 70.12 0.02 62.78
CA GLN A 380 71.47 0.05 62.19
C GLN A 380 71.75 1.24 61.25
N GLY A 381 70.75 2.05 60.94
CA GLY A 381 70.86 3.23 60.07
C GLY A 381 71.31 2.88 58.65
N ASN A 382 72.17 3.72 58.07
CA ASN A 382 72.71 3.56 56.71
C ASN A 382 73.53 2.26 56.50
N ALA A 383 73.89 1.55 57.56
CA ALA A 383 74.57 0.24 57.45
C ALA A 383 73.59 -0.91 57.15
N PHE A 384 72.29 -0.73 57.31
CA PHE A 384 71.29 -1.78 57.10
C PHE A 384 71.07 -2.04 55.60
N ASN A 385 71.41 -3.24 55.13
CA ASN A 385 71.17 -3.64 53.75
C ASN A 385 69.73 -4.17 53.57
N LYS A 386 68.78 -3.24 53.32
CA LYS A 386 67.34 -3.54 53.18
C LYS A 386 67.07 -4.62 52.13
N THR A 387 67.70 -4.55 50.96
CA THR A 387 67.47 -5.51 49.86
C THR A 387 67.93 -6.95 50.18
N MET A 388 69.02 -7.11 50.92
CA MET A 388 69.47 -8.45 51.34
C MET A 388 68.52 -9.06 52.38
N TYR A 389 68.10 -8.26 53.36
CA TYR A 389 67.18 -8.72 54.40
C TYR A 389 65.78 -9.01 53.85
N GLU A 390 65.31 -8.27 52.85
CA GLU A 390 64.02 -8.54 52.21
C GLU A 390 63.96 -9.94 51.60
N LYS A 391 65.03 -10.35 50.89
CA LYS A 391 65.16 -11.71 50.34
C LYS A 391 65.26 -12.78 51.43
N PHE A 392 65.98 -12.48 52.51
CA PHE A 392 66.12 -13.40 53.65
C PHE A 392 64.77 -13.65 54.34
N LEU A 393 64.05 -12.58 54.68
CA LEU A 393 62.71 -12.65 55.31
C LEU A 393 61.71 -13.39 54.42
N GLY A 394 61.80 -13.24 53.10
CA GLY A 394 60.98 -13.96 52.14
C GLY A 394 61.05 -15.50 52.24
N THR A 395 62.11 -16.07 52.81
CA THR A 395 62.29 -17.53 52.96
C THR A 395 61.79 -18.10 54.29
N LEU A 396 61.52 -17.25 55.28
CA LEU A 396 61.19 -17.64 56.66
C LEU A 396 59.68 -17.80 56.89
N SER A 397 59.22 -18.62 57.81
CA SER A 397 57.83 -18.65 58.24
C SER A 397 57.40 -17.35 58.94
N VAL A 398 56.09 -17.10 59.06
CA VAL A 398 55.56 -15.93 59.79
C VAL A 398 56.05 -15.89 61.24
N ALA A 399 56.20 -17.06 61.88
CA ALA A 399 56.72 -17.15 63.25
C ALA A 399 58.19 -16.71 63.32
N GLU A 400 59.03 -17.16 62.39
CA GLU A 400 60.45 -16.81 62.32
C GLU A 400 60.66 -15.32 61.98
N ILE A 401 59.81 -14.72 61.11
CA ILE A 401 59.86 -13.27 60.83
C ILE A 401 59.59 -12.47 62.12
N LYS A 402 58.63 -12.89 62.95
CA LYS A 402 58.36 -12.24 64.25
C LYS A 402 59.54 -12.31 65.21
N GLU A 403 60.29 -13.41 65.21
CA GLU A 403 61.52 -13.53 66.01
C GLU A 403 62.59 -12.53 65.55
N VAL A 404 62.73 -12.31 64.23
CA VAL A 404 63.64 -11.27 63.69
C VAL A 404 63.21 -9.87 64.09
N ILE A 405 61.90 -9.56 64.03
CA ILE A 405 61.34 -8.27 64.49
C ILE A 405 61.71 -8.03 65.96
N GLN A 406 61.46 -9.02 66.84
CA GLN A 406 61.77 -8.90 68.27
C GLN A 406 63.26 -8.66 68.51
N GLY A 407 64.13 -9.29 67.73
CA GLY A 407 65.57 -9.03 67.77
C GLY A 407 65.93 -7.57 67.46
N PHE A 408 65.36 -7.00 66.38
CA PHE A 408 65.60 -5.60 66.03
C PHE A 408 64.96 -4.61 67.00
N GLU A 409 63.76 -4.89 67.53
CA GLU A 409 63.16 -4.04 68.58
C GLU A 409 64.04 -3.97 69.82
N ALA A 410 64.57 -5.11 70.28
CA ALA A 410 65.49 -5.16 71.41
C ALA A 410 66.77 -4.34 71.14
N GLU A 411 67.29 -4.38 69.90
CA GLU A 411 68.45 -3.58 69.48
C GLU A 411 68.13 -2.07 69.46
N VAL A 412 67.00 -1.66 68.87
CA VAL A 412 66.53 -0.27 68.85
C VAL A 412 66.36 0.27 70.28
N ASN A 413 65.64 -0.47 71.13
CA ASN A 413 65.39 -0.06 72.51
C ASN A 413 66.68 0.09 73.31
N THR A 414 67.66 -0.80 73.11
CA THR A 414 68.97 -0.70 73.77
C THR A 414 69.77 0.52 73.28
N ARG A 415 69.74 0.82 71.97
CA ARG A 415 70.53 1.92 71.39
C ARG A 415 70.00 3.31 71.66
N PHE A 416 68.68 3.49 71.75
CA PHE A 416 68.06 4.81 71.90
C PHE A 416 67.47 5.08 73.30
N ALA A 417 67.81 4.25 74.29
CA ALA A 417 67.46 4.48 75.70
C ALA A 417 68.09 5.78 76.25
N GLY A 418 67.30 6.86 76.32
CA GLY A 418 67.69 8.14 76.93
C GLY A 418 67.58 9.38 76.03
N ALA A 419 67.18 9.25 74.76
CA ALA A 419 66.94 10.38 73.86
C ALA A 419 65.48 10.85 73.90
N ARG A 420 65.25 12.18 73.89
CA ARG A 420 63.93 12.77 73.62
C ARG A 420 63.61 12.59 72.13
N ILE A 421 62.59 11.79 71.86
CA ILE A 421 62.07 11.47 70.54
C ILE A 421 61.04 12.54 70.16
N THR A 422 61.18 13.16 68.99
CA THR A 422 60.04 13.81 68.31
C THR A 422 59.36 12.72 67.51
N ASP A 423 58.16 12.35 67.95
CA ASP A 423 57.35 11.35 67.31
C ASP A 423 56.71 11.95 66.04
N GLY A 424 57.06 11.40 64.88
CA GLY A 424 56.43 11.77 63.61
C GLY A 424 54.99 11.28 63.49
N SER A 425 54.46 10.57 64.48
CA SER A 425 53.05 10.18 64.54
C SER A 425 52.14 11.22 65.22
N VAL A 426 52.66 12.39 65.64
CA VAL A 426 51.83 13.50 66.14
C VAL A 426 51.46 14.48 65.01
N GLY A 427 50.80 13.96 63.98
CA GLY A 427 50.14 14.73 62.92
C GLY A 427 48.61 14.80 63.08
N GLY A 428 48.02 14.08 64.05
CA GLY A 428 46.56 13.94 64.15
C GLY A 428 45.85 14.80 65.20
N GLU A 429 46.51 15.24 66.27
CA GLU A 429 45.78 15.82 67.43
C GLU A 429 45.78 17.36 67.54
N GLN A 430 46.33 18.11 66.58
CA GLN A 430 46.31 19.59 66.64
C GLN A 430 45.81 20.31 65.38
N ARG A 431 45.03 19.64 64.52
CA ARG A 431 44.31 20.32 63.42
C ARG A 431 42.79 20.26 63.50
N LEU A 432 42.24 19.82 64.63
CA LEU A 432 40.82 20.01 64.94
C LEU A 432 40.66 21.26 65.80
N ASN A 433 40.69 22.43 65.16
CA ASN A 433 40.16 23.64 65.79
C ASN A 433 38.62 23.51 65.82
N ASN A 434 38.13 22.86 66.88
CA ASN A 434 36.74 22.75 67.33
C ASN A 434 35.70 22.09 66.41
N GLY A 435 35.98 20.89 65.90
CA GLY A 435 34.94 19.98 65.40
C GLY A 435 35.47 18.56 65.20
N GLN A 436 34.67 17.53 65.50
CA GLN A 436 35.00 16.14 65.12
C GLN A 436 35.05 16.01 63.58
N PRO A 437 35.96 15.19 63.00
CA PRO A 437 36.05 14.99 61.56
C PRO A 437 34.71 14.53 61.00
N LYS A 438 34.25 15.17 59.92
CA LYS A 438 32.95 14.90 59.31
C LYS A 438 33.07 14.24 57.95
N SER A 439 34.23 14.32 57.30
CA SER A 439 34.41 13.77 55.97
C SER A 439 35.86 13.35 55.68
N ARG A 440 36.04 12.64 54.57
CA ARG A 440 37.32 12.13 54.06
C ARG A 440 38.32 13.24 53.75
N GLU A 441 37.83 14.44 53.43
CA GLU A 441 38.67 15.61 53.16
C GLU A 441 39.38 16.14 54.40
N ASP A 442 38.96 15.70 55.61
CA ASP A 442 39.59 16.08 56.87
C ASP A 442 40.92 15.32 57.13
N PHE A 443 41.30 14.39 56.24
CA PHE A 443 42.50 13.53 56.38
C PHE A 443 43.50 13.78 55.24
N GLU A 444 44.79 13.98 55.58
CA GLU A 444 45.83 14.28 54.59
C GLU A 444 46.24 13.06 53.75
N THR A 445 46.07 11.86 54.30
CA THR A 445 46.39 10.61 53.60
C THR A 445 45.24 9.60 53.64
N GLU A 446 45.16 8.78 52.59
CA GLU A 446 44.18 7.69 52.51
C GLU A 446 44.30 6.70 53.67
N THR A 447 45.52 6.48 54.13
CA THR A 447 45.81 5.55 55.23
C THR A 447 45.24 6.05 56.56
N GLU A 448 45.40 7.34 56.87
CA GLU A 448 44.83 7.96 58.08
C GLU A 448 43.30 7.88 58.08
N PHE A 449 42.68 8.19 56.93
CA PHE A 449 41.24 8.07 56.77
C PHE A 449 40.75 6.62 57.01
N ARG A 450 41.43 5.63 56.41
CA ARG A 450 41.07 4.22 56.55
C ARG A 450 41.24 3.71 57.99
N ASN A 451 42.30 4.15 58.68
CA ASN A 451 42.52 3.78 60.08
C ASN A 451 41.43 4.35 60.99
N PHE A 452 41.06 5.63 60.80
CA PHE A 452 39.94 6.23 61.54
C PHE A 452 38.62 5.48 61.30
N VAL A 453 38.33 5.16 60.05
CA VAL A 453 37.13 4.38 59.69
C VAL A 453 37.15 2.99 60.34
N ALA A 454 38.30 2.31 60.37
CA ALA A 454 38.43 0.98 60.98
C ALA A 454 38.19 1.03 62.50
N ASP A 455 38.69 2.05 63.19
CA ASP A 455 38.46 2.23 64.63
C ASP A 455 36.99 2.51 64.95
N GLU A 456 36.36 3.42 64.21
CA GLU A 456 34.93 3.72 64.38
C GLU A 456 34.05 2.52 63.99
N ALA A 457 34.43 1.77 62.96
CA ALA A 457 33.75 0.53 62.59
C ALA A 457 33.86 -0.53 63.70
N THR A 458 35.01 -0.63 64.36
CA THR A 458 35.22 -1.57 65.47
C THR A 458 34.37 -1.21 66.67
N LYS A 459 34.27 0.08 67.03
CA LYS A 459 33.36 0.54 68.08
C LYS A 459 31.91 0.29 67.72
N TYR A 460 31.49 0.67 66.51
CA TYR A 460 30.12 0.51 66.05
C TYR A 460 29.70 -0.97 65.99
N ALA A 461 30.56 -1.85 65.47
CA ALA A 461 30.33 -3.29 65.43
C ALA A 461 30.11 -3.85 66.84
N LYS A 462 30.92 -3.40 67.81
CA LYS A 462 30.81 -3.84 69.21
C LYS A 462 29.56 -3.30 69.91
N GLU A 463 29.18 -2.05 69.66
CA GLU A 463 28.02 -1.41 70.28
C GLU A 463 26.69 -1.91 69.70
N GLN A 464 26.62 -2.13 68.39
CA GLN A 464 25.40 -2.51 67.68
C GLN A 464 25.29 -4.02 67.41
N GLY A 465 26.33 -4.80 67.74
CA GLY A 465 26.35 -6.25 67.53
C GLY A 465 26.31 -6.68 66.05
N VAL A 466 26.77 -5.81 65.14
CA VAL A 466 26.85 -6.09 63.69
C VAL A 466 28.23 -6.60 63.29
N SER A 467 28.35 -7.21 62.11
CA SER A 467 29.64 -7.69 61.61
C SER A 467 30.62 -6.53 61.41
N ILE A 468 31.91 -6.75 61.69
CA ILE A 468 32.95 -5.73 61.50
C ILE A 468 33.01 -5.25 60.04
N THR A 469 32.74 -6.13 59.08
CA THR A 469 32.72 -5.83 57.66
C THR A 469 31.58 -4.87 57.30
N ASP A 470 30.37 -5.09 57.83
CA ASP A 470 29.22 -4.21 57.58
C ASP A 470 29.40 -2.86 58.27
N ALA A 471 29.91 -2.86 59.51
CA ALA A 471 30.26 -1.65 60.22
C ALA A 471 31.33 -0.84 59.46
N THR A 472 32.32 -1.52 58.88
CA THR A 472 33.38 -0.86 58.09
C THR A 472 32.82 -0.23 56.83
N LYS A 473 31.97 -0.93 56.08
CA LYS A 473 31.28 -0.37 54.90
C LYS A 473 30.43 0.84 55.27
N LEU A 474 29.69 0.76 56.38
CA LEU A 474 28.83 1.83 56.86
C LEU A 474 29.63 3.07 57.28
N MET A 475 30.67 2.90 58.09
CA MET A 475 31.52 4.00 58.55
C MET A 475 32.33 4.60 57.39
N PHE A 476 32.85 3.76 56.49
CA PHE A 476 33.55 4.24 55.29
C PHE A 476 32.61 5.09 54.44
N LYS A 477 31.38 4.63 54.18
CA LYS A 477 30.39 5.40 53.43
C LYS A 477 30.02 6.71 54.15
N LYS A 478 29.77 6.64 55.46
CA LYS A 478 29.38 7.79 56.29
C LYS A 478 30.41 8.91 56.23
N TYR A 479 31.70 8.58 56.31
CA TYR A 479 32.77 9.56 56.33
C TYR A 479 33.38 9.81 54.94
N SER A 480 33.02 9.07 53.88
CA SER A 480 33.58 9.30 52.54
C SER A 480 32.96 10.45 51.75
N ASN A 481 31.76 10.93 52.11
CA ASN A 481 31.05 11.98 51.37
C ASN A 481 31.18 13.35 52.05
N ALA A 482 31.48 14.39 51.25
CA ALA A 482 31.88 15.74 51.69
C ALA A 482 30.84 16.52 52.54
N ASP A 483 29.58 16.08 52.60
CA ASP A 483 28.50 16.76 53.33
C ASP A 483 28.06 16.06 54.64
N GLY A 484 28.77 15.03 55.11
CA GLY A 484 28.66 14.53 56.49
C GLY A 484 27.25 14.18 56.99
N SER A 485 26.33 13.80 56.10
CA SER A 485 25.01 13.26 56.45
C SER A 485 24.90 11.82 55.96
N ALA A 486 24.63 10.92 56.90
CA ALA A 486 24.10 9.61 56.64
C ALA A 486 22.67 9.60 57.18
N GLU A 487 21.73 10.04 56.35
CA GLU A 487 20.48 9.27 56.20
C GLU A 487 20.74 8.09 55.27
#